data_AF-A0A1F2T734-F1
#
_entry.id   AF-A0A1F2T734-F1
#
_cell.length_a   1.000
_cell.length_b   1.000
_cell.length_c   1.000
_cell.angle_alpha   90.00
_cell.angle_beta   90.00
_cell.angle_gamma   90.00
#
_symmetry.space_group_name_H-M   'P 1'
#
loop_
_entity.id
_entity.type
_entity.pdbx_description
1 polymer ?
#
loop_
_entity_poly.entity_id
_entity_poly.type
_entity_poly.pdbx_seq_one_letter_code
_entity_poly.pdbx_strand_id
1 'polypeptide(L)' 'MFEIIGDITNIQVIATGRGIRRLKHLQKRHGGRRWRKLKGDATVRLVNGSLRRAEIHWYEAHGVGKKGLKIKRFLD' A
#
# COMPACT_ATOMS: atom_id res chain seq x y z
N MET A 1 0.78 14.66 -0.66
CA MET A 1 1.18 13.64 -1.66
C MET A 1 2.57 13.16 -1.29
N PHE A 2 2.91 11.90 -1.52
CA PHE A 2 4.26 11.39 -1.30
C PHE A 2 4.62 10.46 -2.46
N GLU A 3 5.91 10.25 -2.64
CA GLU A 3 6.43 9.35 -3.65
C GLU A 3 7.30 8.31 -2.99
N ILE A 4 7.24 7.08 -3.50
CA ILE A 4 8.11 6.00 -3.04
C ILE A 4 9.40 6.08 -3.86
N ILE A 5 10.53 6.17 -3.16
CA ILE A 5 11.84 6.20 -3.76
C ILE A 5 12.48 4.82 -3.57
N GLY A 6 12.74 4.13 -4.68
CA GLY A 6 13.27 2.77 -4.67
C GLY A 6 12.22 1.71 -4.35
N ASP A 7 12.67 0.59 -3.78
CA ASP A 7 11.83 -0.58 -3.52
C ASP A 7 11.09 -0.51 -2.17
N ILE A 8 9.94 -1.20 -2.14
CA ILE A 8 9.24 -1.49 -0.89
C ILE A 8 9.81 -2.79 -0.33
N THR A 9 10.33 -2.74 0.88
CA THR A 9 10.93 -3.88 1.58
C THR A 9 10.01 -4.37 2.71
N ASN A 10 10.37 -5.47 3.37
CA ASN A 10 9.61 -6.03 4.51
C ASN A 10 8.10 -6.22 4.24
N ILE A 11 7.77 -6.62 3.02
CA ILE A 11 6.38 -6.73 2.58
C ILE A 11 5.68 -7.86 3.35
N GLN A 12 4.55 -7.53 3.99
CA GLN A 12 3.71 -8.46 4.74
C GLN A 12 2.25 -8.30 4.35
N VAL A 13 1.55 -9.43 4.23
CA VAL A 13 0.09 -9.44 4.04
C VAL A 13 -0.59 -9.23 5.39
N ILE A 14 -1.41 -8.19 5.49
CA ILE A 14 -2.15 -7.85 6.73
C ILE A 14 -3.62 -8.22 6.67
N ALA A 15 -4.19 -8.38 5.47
CA ALA A 15 -5.52 -8.93 5.29
C ALA A 15 -5.70 -9.48 3.87
N THR A 16 -6.54 -10.49 3.72
CA THR A 16 -6.91 -11.07 2.42
C THR A 16 -8.42 -11.23 2.31
N GLY A 17 -8.96 -11.14 1.09
CA GLY A 17 -10.37 -11.46 0.84
C GLY A 17 -11.33 -10.75 1.79
N ARG A 18 -12.18 -11.50 2.48
CA ARG A 18 -13.23 -10.98 3.39
C ARG A 18 -12.67 -10.18 4.58
N GLY A 19 -11.42 -10.39 4.97
CA GLY A 19 -10.76 -9.56 6.01
C GLY A 19 -10.52 -8.12 5.57
N ILE A 20 -10.65 -7.81 4.27
CA ILE A 20 -10.56 -6.46 3.74
C ILE A 20 -11.92 -5.78 3.83
N ARG A 21 -12.09 -4.90 4.83
CA ARG A 21 -13.36 -4.17 5.09
C ARG A 21 -13.92 -3.44 3.85
N ARG A 22 -13.07 -2.95 2.95
CA ARG A 22 -13.48 -2.24 1.72
C ARG A 22 -13.38 -3.09 0.45
N LEU A 23 -13.38 -4.43 0.56
CA LEU A 23 -13.21 -5.33 -0.57
C LEU A 23 -14.22 -5.06 -1.70
N LYS A 24 -15.52 -4.95 -1.36
CA LYS A 24 -16.58 -4.69 -2.34
C LYS A 24 -16.33 -3.42 -3.15
N HIS A 25 -15.80 -2.38 -2.50
CA HIS A 25 -15.47 -1.11 -3.16
C HIS A 25 -14.27 -1.24 -4.09
N LEU A 26 -13.22 -1.96 -3.68
CA LEU A 26 -12.05 -2.23 -4.51
C LEU A 26 -12.42 -3.03 -5.76
N GLN A 27 -13.24 -4.08 -5.61
CA GLN A 27 -13.73 -4.88 -6.72
C GLN A 27 -14.64 -4.08 -7.66
N LYS A 28 -15.56 -3.27 -7.12
CA LYS A 28 -16.45 -2.44 -7.96
C LYS A 28 -15.68 -1.42 -8.78
N ARG A 29 -14.62 -0.81 -8.21
CA ARG A 29 -13.87 0.27 -8.87
C ARG A 29 -12.77 -0.24 -9.80
N HIS A 30 -12.08 -1.31 -9.42
CA HIS A 30 -10.86 -1.76 -10.10
C HIS A 30 -10.95 -3.20 -10.61
N GLY A 31 -12.06 -3.89 -10.38
CA GLY A 31 -12.18 -5.31 -10.69
C GLY A 31 -11.20 -6.14 -9.87
N GLY A 32 -10.62 -7.15 -10.52
CA GLY A 32 -9.60 -8.01 -9.93
C GLY A 32 -10.14 -9.04 -8.93
N ARG A 33 -9.37 -10.11 -8.78
CA ARG A 33 -9.62 -11.19 -7.81
C ARG A 33 -8.43 -11.30 -6.86
N ARG A 34 -8.62 -12.00 -5.74
CA ARG A 34 -7.57 -12.28 -4.74
C ARG A 34 -6.91 -10.99 -4.22
N TRP A 35 -7.73 -10.02 -3.85
CA TRP A 35 -7.26 -8.79 -3.20
C TRP A 35 -6.54 -9.11 -1.89
N ARG A 36 -5.40 -8.46 -1.72
CA ARG A 36 -4.56 -8.47 -0.52
C ARG A 36 -4.37 -7.04 -0.05
N LYS A 37 -4.43 -6.83 1.26
CA LYS A 37 -3.96 -5.61 1.89
C LYS A 37 -2.57 -5.92 2.43
N LEU A 38 -1.61 -5.11 2.05
CA LEU A 38 -0.19 -5.30 2.34
C LEU A 38 0.33 -4.13 3.16
N LYS A 39 1.36 -4.38 3.96
CA LYS A 39 2.24 -3.38 4.54
C LYS A 39 3.68 -3.64 4.11
N GLY A 40 4.52 -2.63 4.18
CA GLY A 40 5.96 -2.75 3.95
C GLY A 40 6.65 -1.44 4.29
N ASP A 41 7.97 -1.46 4.26
CA ASP A 41 8.81 -0.31 4.56
C ASP A 41 9.34 0.30 3.28
N ALA A 42 9.31 1.62 3.17
CA ALA A 42 9.84 2.31 2.01
C ALA A 42 10.47 3.65 2.39
N THR A 43 11.44 4.08 1.60
CA THR A 43 11.89 5.47 1.58
C THR A 43 10.85 6.28 0.81
N VAL A 44 10.35 7.36 1.41
CA VAL A 44 9.36 8.24 0.78
C VAL A 44 9.87 9.67 0.70
N ARG A 45 9.57 10.32 -0.43
CA ARG A 45 9.74 11.76 -0.63
C ARG A 45 8.44 12.47 -0.26
N LEU A 46 8.50 13.31 0.77
CA LEU A 46 7.38 14.15 1.20
C LEU A 46 7.26 15.41 0.33
N VAL A 47 6.13 16.11 0.43
CA VAL A 47 5.86 17.34 -0.36
C VAL A 47 6.92 18.42 -0.15
N ASN A 48 7.46 18.51 1.07
CA ASN A 48 8.53 19.44 1.42
C ASN A 48 9.92 19.02 0.91
N GLY A 49 10.01 17.95 0.10
CA GLY A 49 11.26 17.43 -0.44
C GLY A 49 12.05 16.51 0.50
N SER A 50 11.66 16.41 1.78
CA SER A 50 12.37 15.54 2.73
C SER A 50 12.20 14.05 2.40
N LEU A 51 13.28 13.29 2.56
CA LEU A 51 13.30 11.85 2.46
C LEU A 51 13.18 11.23 3.85
N ARG A 52 12.20 10.35 4.06
CA ARG A 52 12.00 9.65 5.33
C ARG A 52 11.70 8.18 5.11
N ARG A 53 12.07 7.33 6.07
CA ARG A 53 11.67 5.91 6.07
C ARG A 53 10.28 5.79 6.71
N ALA A 54 9.37 5.06 6.06
CA ALA A 54 8.00 4.93 6.53
C ALA A 54 7.44 3.53 6.31
N GLU A 55 6.57 3.10 7.23
CA GLU A 55 5.70 1.95 7.02
C GLU A 55 4.52 2.40 6.17
N ILE A 56 4.35 1.78 5.01
CA ILE A 56 3.30 2.07 4.05
C ILE A 56 2.34 0.89 3.91
N HIS A 57 1.05 1.18 3.74
CA HIS A 57 0.01 0.18 3.50
C HIS A 57 -0.65 0.42 2.14
N TRP A 58 -0.97 -0.65 1.42
CA TRP A 58 -1.71 -0.58 0.16
C TRP A 58 -2.60 -1.80 -0.04
N TYR A 59 -3.43 -1.75 -1.07
CA TYR A 59 -4.20 -2.88 -1.59
C TYR A 59 -3.63 -3.32 -2.92
N GLU A 60 -3.61 -4.62 -3.18
CA GLU A 60 -3.12 -5.17 -4.44
C GLU A 60 -3.93 -6.38 -4.85
N ALA A 61 -4.18 -6.49 -6.15
CA ALA A 61 -4.76 -7.65 -6.79
C ALA A 61 -3.98 -7.98 -8.07
N HIS A 62 -3.98 -9.28 -8.42
CA HIS A 62 -3.37 -9.75 -9.64
C HIS A 62 -4.00 -9.04 -10.86
N GLY A 63 -3.17 -8.49 -11.74
CA GLY A 63 -3.62 -7.73 -12.92
C GLY A 63 -4.14 -6.30 -12.64
N VAL A 64 -4.19 -5.86 -11.38
CA VAL A 64 -4.64 -4.49 -11.01
C VAL A 64 -3.50 -3.63 -10.47
N GLY A 65 -2.53 -4.26 -9.79
CA GLY A 65 -1.42 -3.58 -9.14
C GLY A 65 -1.79 -2.90 -7.83
N LYS A 66 -0.89 -2.04 -7.33
CA LYS A 66 -1.00 -1.36 -6.04
C LYS A 66 -2.03 -0.21 -6.10
N LYS A 67 -2.93 -0.14 -5.12
CA LYS A 67 -3.98 0.89 -4.97
C LYS A 67 -4.05 1.39 -3.53
N GLY A 68 -4.33 2.68 -3.38
CA GLY A 68 -4.59 3.29 -2.08
C GLY A 68 -3.40 3.28 -1.12
N LEU A 69 -2.20 3.53 -1.65
CA LEU A 69 -0.97 3.71 -0.87
C LEU A 69 -1.15 4.78 0.21
N LYS A 70 -0.75 4.45 1.44
CA LYS A 70 -0.80 5.37 2.59
C LYS A 70 0.38 5.13 3.52
N ILE A 71 1.00 6.21 3.97
CA ILE A 71 1.91 6.18 5.13
C ILE A 71 1.09 5.87 6.39
N LYS A 72 1.57 4.93 7.20
CA LYS A 72 0.97 4.59 8.49
C LYS A 72 1.73 5.16 9.67
N ARG A 73 3.05 5.14 9.59
CA ARG A 73 3.96 5.76 10.54
C ARG A 73 5.30 5.96 9.88
N PHE A 74 6.07 6.91 10.40
CA PHE A 74 7.48 7.00 10.07
C PHE A 74 8.28 6.03 10.96
N LEU A 75 9.42 5.57 10.46
CA LEU A 75 10.28 4.54 11.07
C LEU A 75 11.66 5.09 11.48
N ASP A 76 11.84 6.40 11.33
CA ASP A 76 12.96 7.17 11.85
C ASP A 76 12.71 7.64 13.30
#